data_AF-A0A7C9EUR8-F1
#
_entry.id   AF-A0A7C9EUR8-F1
#
_cell.length_a   1.000
_cell.length_b   1.000
_cell.length_c   1.000
_cell.angle_alpha   90.00
_cell.angle_beta   90.00
_cell.angle_gamma   90.00
#
_symmetry.space_group_name_H-M   'P 1'
#
loop_
_entity.id
_entity.type
_entity.pdbx_description
1 polymer ?
#
loop_
_entity_poly.entity_id
_entity_poly.type
_entity_poly.pdbx_seq_one_letter_code
_entity_poly.pdbx_strand_id
1 'polypeptide(L)'
;IWVLDPKKAQNIAILLRALNVTVEEVCEALLEGNVDNLGPELLECLLKMAPTKEEERKLKEYKDDSPVKLGQGEKFLKAVIDIPFAFKRVEAMLYIANFESEVEYLKKSFETLEAACDELRHSRMFLKLLEAVLKTG
;
A
#
# COMPACT_ATOMS: atom_id res chain seq x y z
N ILE A 1 6.99 -23.97 -18.81
CA ILE A 1 7.48 -22.57 -18.85
C ILE A 1 6.59 -21.82 -17.88
N TRP A 2 7.14 -21.36 -16.75
CA TRP A 2 6.39 -20.58 -15.76
C TRP A 2 6.26 -19.15 -16.29
N VAL A 3 5.07 -18.57 -16.18
CA VAL A 3 4.83 -17.20 -16.65
C VAL A 3 5.35 -16.20 -15.63
N LEU A 4 5.16 -16.51 -14.35
CA LEU A 4 5.71 -15.77 -13.22
C LEU A 4 6.94 -16.47 -12.63
N ASP A 5 7.77 -15.69 -11.93
CA ASP A 5 8.74 -16.25 -11.01
C ASP A 5 8.05 -17.15 -9.95
N PRO A 6 8.50 -18.39 -9.71
CA PRO A 6 7.84 -19.31 -8.78
C PRO A 6 7.72 -18.78 -7.34
N LYS A 7 8.69 -17.99 -6.87
CA LYS A 7 8.65 -17.39 -5.53
C LYS A 7 7.59 -16.30 -5.46
N LYS A 8 7.46 -15.49 -6.52
CA LYS A 8 6.38 -14.51 -6.66
C LYS A 8 5.02 -15.19 -6.65
N ALA A 9 4.82 -16.21 -7.47
CA ALA A 9 3.56 -16.97 -7.54
C ALA A 9 3.18 -17.61 -6.19
N GLN A 10 4.17 -18.12 -5.46
CA GLN A 10 3.95 -18.70 -4.12
C GLN A 10 3.57 -17.63 -3.09
N ASN A 11 4.23 -16.47 -3.09
CA ASN A 11 3.90 -15.37 -2.18
C ASN A 11 2.47 -14.88 -2.38
N ILE A 12 2.03 -14.79 -3.64
CA ILE A 12 0.66 -14.44 -4.03
C ILE A 12 -0.34 -15.44 -3.44
N ALA A 13 -0.08 -16.74 -3.58
CA ALA A 13 -0.98 -17.78 -3.09
C ALA A 13 -1.07 -17.80 -1.55
N ILE A 14 0.04 -17.56 -0.85
CA ILE A 14 0.08 -17.46 0.62
C ILE A 14 -0.76 -16.26 1.08
N LEU A 15 -0.59 -15.11 0.43
CA LEU A 15 -1.31 -13.89 0.77
C LEU A 15 -2.83 -14.08 0.63
N LEU A 16 -3.29 -14.61 -0.51
CA LEU A 16 -4.72 -14.84 -0.76
C LEU A 16 -5.35 -15.75 0.31
N ARG A 17 -4.61 -16.78 0.75
CA ARG A 17 -5.03 -17.63 1.87
C ARG A 17 -5.08 -16.90 3.20
N ALA A 18 -4.06 -16.09 3.50
CA ALA A 18 -3.96 -15.39 4.78
C ALA A 18 -5.07 -14.35 4.96
N LEU A 19 -5.49 -13.70 3.87
CA LEU A 19 -6.50 -12.65 3.89
C LEU A 19 -7.93 -13.16 3.69
N ASN A 20 -8.10 -14.46 3.41
CA ASN A 20 -9.39 -15.11 3.22
C ASN A 20 -10.31 -14.39 2.20
N VAL A 21 -9.70 -13.78 1.17
CA VAL A 21 -10.38 -13.11 0.07
C VAL A 21 -10.29 -13.96 -1.20
N THR A 22 -11.39 -14.01 -1.93
CA THR A 22 -11.51 -14.69 -3.22
C THR A 22 -11.00 -13.79 -4.36
N VAL A 23 -10.73 -14.40 -5.50
CA VAL A 23 -10.30 -13.64 -6.70
C VAL A 23 -11.40 -12.70 -7.15
N GLU A 24 -12.65 -13.18 -7.07
CA GLU A 24 -13.86 -12.48 -7.45
C GLU A 24 -14.08 -11.24 -6.59
N GLU A 25 -13.98 -11.35 -5.27
CA GLU A 25 -14.11 -10.21 -4.34
C GLU A 25 -13.04 -9.14 -4.61
N VAL A 26 -11.80 -9.53 -4.89
CA VAL A 26 -10.74 -8.58 -5.24
C VAL A 26 -11.05 -7.89 -6.55
N CYS A 27 -11.49 -8.63 -7.57
CA CYS A 27 -11.80 -8.06 -8.88
C CYS A 27 -12.99 -7.08 -8.81
N GLU A 28 -14.05 -7.45 -8.08
CA GLU A 28 -15.22 -6.61 -7.86
C GLU A 28 -14.84 -5.33 -7.12
N ALA A 29 -14.11 -5.44 -6.00
CA ALA A 29 -13.66 -4.28 -5.24
C ALA A 29 -12.80 -3.32 -6.08
N LEU A 30 -11.93 -3.83 -6.95
CA LEU A 30 -11.14 -3.00 -7.87
C LEU A 30 -11.99 -2.31 -8.95
N LEU A 31 -13.02 -2.97 -9.46
CA LEU A 31 -13.93 -2.41 -10.46
C LEU A 31 -14.78 -1.29 -9.84
N GLU A 32 -15.33 -1.52 -8.66
CA GLU A 32 -16.17 -0.58 -7.90
C GLU A 32 -15.35 0.53 -7.24
N GLY A 33 -14.05 0.31 -7.02
CA GLY A 33 -13.20 1.23 -6.24
C GLY A 33 -13.52 1.21 -4.75
N ASN A 34 -14.04 0.09 -4.24
CA ASN A 34 -14.42 -0.06 -2.84
C ASN A 34 -13.19 -0.34 -1.97
N VAL A 35 -12.72 0.68 -1.26
CA VAL A 35 -11.51 0.63 -0.42
C VAL A 35 -11.73 -0.19 0.85
N ASP A 36 -12.94 -0.13 1.42
CA ASP A 36 -13.28 -0.76 2.71
C ASP A 36 -13.24 -2.29 2.64
N ASN A 37 -13.50 -2.86 1.46
CA ASN A 37 -13.51 -4.31 1.26
C ASN A 37 -12.11 -4.94 1.25
N LEU A 38 -11.08 -4.20 0.85
CA LEU A 38 -9.71 -4.75 0.72
C LEU A 38 -8.80 -4.33 1.87
N GLY A 39 -8.91 -3.10 2.35
CA GLY A 39 -8.02 -2.56 3.39
C GLY A 39 -6.59 -2.28 2.90
N PRO A 40 -5.83 -1.44 3.63
CA PRO A 40 -4.53 -0.95 3.19
C PRO A 40 -3.46 -2.06 3.09
N GLU A 41 -3.46 -3.04 4.00
CA GLU A 41 -2.47 -4.12 3.99
C GLU A 41 -2.58 -4.99 2.73
N LEU A 42 -3.80 -5.34 2.31
CA LEU A 42 -4.01 -6.10 1.09
C LEU A 42 -3.64 -5.27 -0.14
N LEU A 43 -4.07 -4.00 -0.19
CA LEU A 43 -3.76 -3.10 -1.31
C LEU A 43 -2.24 -2.91 -1.48
N GLU A 44 -1.48 -2.76 -0.39
CA GLU A 44 -0.02 -2.75 -0.42
C GLU A 44 0.57 -4.03 -0.99
N CYS A 45 0.05 -5.18 -0.56
CA CYS A 45 0.52 -6.47 -1.03
C CYS A 45 0.21 -6.65 -2.53
N LEU A 46 -0.99 -6.27 -2.99
CA LEU A 46 -1.35 -6.28 -4.41
C LEU A 46 -0.38 -5.42 -5.23
N LEU A 47 -0.03 -4.22 -4.76
CA LEU A 47 0.97 -3.37 -5.42
C LEU A 47 2.34 -4.05 -5.53
N LYS A 48 2.81 -4.71 -4.45
CA LYS A 48 4.07 -5.47 -4.45
C LYS A 48 4.04 -6.66 -5.41
N MET A 49 2.84 -7.13 -5.79
CA MET A 49 2.63 -8.26 -6.70
C MET A 49 2.50 -7.83 -8.17
N ALA A 50 2.52 -6.53 -8.48
CA ALA A 50 2.38 -6.02 -9.84
C ALA A 50 3.29 -6.78 -10.83
N PRO A 51 2.74 -7.32 -11.94
CA PRO A 51 3.54 -8.00 -12.94
C PRO A 51 4.44 -6.99 -13.65
N THR A 52 5.62 -7.45 -14.07
CA THR A 52 6.40 -6.70 -15.05
C THR A 52 5.65 -6.66 -16.39
N LYS A 53 5.99 -5.71 -17.27
CA LYS A 53 5.37 -5.62 -18.60
C LYS A 53 5.46 -6.93 -19.40
N GLU A 54 6.56 -7.66 -19.25
CA GLU A 54 6.76 -8.94 -19.93
C GLU A 54 5.93 -10.07 -19.31
N GLU A 55 5.80 -10.12 -17.98
CA GLU A 55 4.90 -11.04 -17.29
C GLU A 55 3.43 -10.77 -17.67
N GLU A 56 3.02 -9.50 -17.69
CA GLU A 56 1.68 -9.08 -18.09
C GLU A 56 1.37 -9.50 -19.53
N ARG A 57 2.29 -9.27 -20.46
CA ARG A 57 2.16 -9.69 -21.86
C ARG A 57 1.97 -11.20 -21.97
N LYS A 58 2.82 -12.00 -21.29
CA LYS A 58 2.73 -13.46 -21.30
C LYS A 58 1.42 -13.97 -20.67
N LEU A 59 0.96 -13.35 -19.58
CA LEU A 59 -0.30 -13.70 -18.93
C LEU A 59 -1.50 -13.40 -19.84
N LYS A 60 -1.47 -12.28 -20.59
CA LYS A 60 -2.50 -11.91 -21.56
C LYS A 60 -2.54 -12.83 -22.77
N GLU A 61 -1.37 -13.20 -23.30
CA GLU A 61 -1.26 -14.11 -24.45
C GLU A 61 -1.52 -15.59 -24.10
N TYR A 62 -1.54 -15.93 -22.81
CA TYR A 62 -1.84 -17.29 -22.37
C TYR A 62 -3.27 -17.67 -22.75
N LYS A 63 -3.39 -18.80 -23.47
CA LYS A 63 -4.67 -19.40 -23.87
C LYS A 63 -5.02 -20.59 -22.97
N ASP A 64 -6.30 -20.75 -22.66
CA ASP A 64 -6.79 -21.77 -21.73
C ASP A 64 -6.65 -23.21 -22.24
N ASP A 65 -6.46 -23.40 -23.55
CA ASP A 65 -6.16 -24.68 -24.21
C ASP A 65 -4.68 -25.06 -24.15
N SER A 66 -3.84 -24.27 -23.47
CA SER A 66 -2.42 -24.55 -23.30
C SER A 66 -2.18 -25.85 -22.53
N PRO A 67 -1.22 -26.70 -22.96
CA PRO A 67 -0.87 -27.94 -22.26
C PRO A 67 -0.27 -27.69 -20.86
N VAL A 68 0.22 -26.48 -20.59
CA VAL A 68 0.79 -26.08 -19.29
C VAL A 68 -0.24 -25.27 -18.53
N LYS A 69 -0.83 -25.81 -17.47
CA LYS A 69 -1.84 -25.10 -16.65
C LYS A 69 -1.21 -24.02 -15.78
N LEU A 70 -1.83 -22.85 -15.72
CA LEU A 70 -1.45 -21.79 -14.77
C LEU A 70 -1.66 -22.22 -13.32
N GLY A 71 -0.72 -21.83 -12.46
CA GLY A 71 -0.85 -21.93 -11.00
C GLY A 71 -1.88 -20.95 -10.44
N GLN A 72 -2.27 -21.10 -9.16
CA GLN A 72 -3.27 -20.22 -8.52
C GLN A 72 -2.88 -18.74 -8.57
N GLY A 73 -1.61 -18.41 -8.28
CA GLY A 73 -1.14 -17.02 -8.33
C GLY A 73 -1.09 -16.42 -9.74
N GLU A 74 -0.80 -17.24 -10.75
CA GLU A 74 -0.84 -16.82 -12.16
C GLU A 74 -2.28 -16.58 -12.62
N LYS A 75 -3.22 -17.46 -12.25
CA LYS A 75 -4.66 -17.27 -12.53
C LYS A 75 -5.20 -16.01 -11.87
N PHE A 76 -4.82 -15.76 -10.63
CA PHE A 76 -5.18 -14.54 -9.90
C PHE A 76 -4.68 -13.30 -10.65
N LEU A 77 -3.38 -13.23 -10.96
CA LEU A 77 -2.86 -12.06 -11.67
C LEU A 77 -3.46 -11.90 -13.06
N LYS A 78 -3.74 -12.99 -13.78
CA LYS A 78 -4.43 -12.94 -15.08
C LYS A 78 -5.81 -12.28 -14.96
N ALA A 79 -6.61 -12.66 -13.96
CA ALA A 79 -7.91 -12.04 -13.70
C ALA A 79 -7.77 -10.54 -13.36
N VAL A 80 -6.79 -10.19 -12.53
CA VAL A 80 -6.56 -8.79 -12.13
C VAL A 80 -6.11 -7.92 -13.30
N ILE A 81 -5.19 -8.38 -14.16
CA ILE A 81 -4.67 -7.57 -15.29
C ILE A 81 -5.69 -7.38 -16.42
N ASP A 82 -6.75 -8.18 -16.44
CA ASP A 82 -7.89 -8.00 -17.36
C ASP A 82 -8.77 -6.81 -16.93
N ILE A 83 -8.64 -6.34 -15.68
CA ILE A 83 -9.28 -5.10 -15.21
C ILE A 83 -8.53 -3.88 -15.78
N PRO A 84 -9.23 -2.95 -16.44
CA PRO A 84 -8.62 -1.73 -16.94
C PRO A 84 -7.94 -0.92 -15.84
N PHE A 85 -6.64 -0.68 -16.02
CA PHE A 85 -5.80 0.09 -15.10
C PHE A 85 -5.73 -0.49 -13.68
N ALA A 86 -5.85 -1.81 -13.51
CA ALA A 86 -5.92 -2.50 -12.22
C ALA A 86 -4.93 -1.96 -11.16
N PHE A 87 -3.62 -1.96 -11.46
CA PHE A 87 -2.62 -1.52 -10.48
C PHE A 87 -2.62 -0.01 -10.21
N LYS A 88 -3.09 0.82 -11.14
CA LYS A 88 -3.33 2.25 -10.87
C LYS A 88 -4.53 2.45 -9.96
N ARG A 89 -5.57 1.61 -10.09
CA ARG A 89 -6.71 1.59 -9.16
C ARG A 89 -6.25 1.18 -7.77
N VAL A 90 -5.45 0.12 -7.66
CA VAL A 90 -4.86 -0.31 -6.37
C VAL A 90 -4.06 0.84 -5.73
N GLU A 91 -3.21 1.54 -6.51
CA GLU A 91 -2.43 2.70 -6.04
C GLU A 91 -3.33 3.82 -5.51
N ALA A 92 -4.36 4.19 -6.28
CA ALA A 92 -5.31 5.22 -5.86
C ALA A 92 -6.12 4.81 -4.63
N MET A 93 -6.57 3.56 -4.57
CA MET A 93 -7.31 3.02 -3.42
C MET A 93 -6.46 2.97 -2.16
N LEU A 94 -5.18 2.57 -2.27
CA LEU A 94 -4.25 2.58 -1.14
C LEU A 94 -4.05 4.01 -0.62
N TYR A 95 -3.88 4.97 -1.52
CA TYR A 95 -3.79 6.38 -1.15
C TYR A 95 -5.04 6.84 -0.39
N ILE A 96 -6.24 6.53 -0.89
CA ILE A 96 -7.50 6.86 -0.22
C ILE A 96 -7.59 6.20 1.16
N ALA A 97 -7.21 4.93 1.28
CA ALA A 97 -7.23 4.19 2.54
C ALA A 97 -6.36 4.83 3.64
N ASN A 98 -5.20 5.36 3.24
CA ASN A 98 -4.22 5.93 4.15
C ASN A 98 -4.39 7.44 4.37
N PHE A 99 -5.17 8.12 3.53
CA PHE A 99 -5.20 9.58 3.50
C PHE A 99 -5.55 10.20 4.85
N GLU A 100 -6.63 9.74 5.50
CA GLU A 100 -7.09 10.33 6.75
C GLU A 100 -6.08 10.12 7.89
N SER A 101 -5.48 8.92 7.96
CA SER A 101 -4.49 8.61 9.00
C SER A 101 -3.19 9.38 8.80
N GLU A 102 -2.74 9.57 7.55
CA GLU A 102 -1.57 10.39 7.22
C GLU A 102 -1.80 11.87 7.54
N VAL A 103 -2.96 12.42 7.18
CA VAL A 103 -3.34 13.81 7.50
C VAL A 103 -3.39 14.03 9.01
N GLU A 104 -4.02 13.12 9.74
CA GLU A 104 -4.14 13.19 11.20
C GLU A 104 -2.78 13.10 11.90
N TYR A 105 -1.90 12.22 11.41
CA TYR A 105 -0.53 12.13 11.88
C TYR A 105 0.23 13.45 11.69
N LEU A 106 0.14 14.05 10.49
CA LEU A 106 0.80 15.31 10.19
C LEU A 106 0.27 16.46 11.05
N LYS A 107 -1.05 16.57 11.22
CA LYS A 107 -1.67 17.59 12.10
C LYS A 107 -1.11 17.51 13.52
N LYS A 108 -1.13 16.32 14.13
CA LYS A 108 -0.57 16.09 15.48
C LYS A 108 0.91 16.43 15.57
N SER A 109 1.68 16.12 14.53
CA SER A 109 3.09 16.49 14.47
C SER A 109 3.29 18.00 14.47
N PHE A 110 2.46 18.75 13.73
CA PHE A 110 2.52 20.21 13.70
C PHE A 110 2.06 20.84 15.03
N GLU A 111 0.95 20.36 15.60
CA GLU A 111 0.46 20.82 16.90
C GLU A 111 1.51 20.63 18.01
N THR A 112 2.19 19.47 18.00
CA THR A 112 3.27 19.19 18.96
C THR A 112 4.44 20.17 18.80
N LEU A 113 4.83 20.47 17.56
CA LEU A 113 5.92 21.40 17.28
C LEU A 113 5.55 22.83 17.66
N GLU A 114 4.35 23.27 17.32
CA GLU A 114 3.83 24.59 17.65
C GLU A 114 3.78 24.79 19.17
N ALA A 115 3.21 23.82 19.91
CA ALA A 115 3.16 23.85 21.37
C ALA A 115 4.56 23.94 22.00
N ALA A 116 5.53 23.15 21.51
CA ALA A 116 6.90 23.18 22.01
C ALA A 116 7.59 24.53 21.73
N CYS A 117 7.40 25.09 20.54
CA CYS A 117 7.93 26.41 20.18
C CYS A 117 7.32 27.51 21.05
N ASP A 118 6.01 27.48 21.28
CA ASP A 118 5.32 28.45 22.12
C ASP A 118 5.75 28.35 23.58
N GLU A 119 5.88 27.14 24.11
CA GLU A 119 6.34 26.93 25.49
C GLU A 119 7.76 27.47 25.68
N LEU A 120 8.68 27.16 24.76
CA LEU A 120 10.06 27.67 24.81
C LEU A 120 10.12 29.20 24.68
N ARG A 121 9.36 29.78 23.75
CA ARG A 121 9.35 31.23 23.49
C ARG A 121 8.82 32.02 24.68
N HIS A 122 7.83 31.48 25.39
CA HIS A 122 7.17 32.17 26.50
C HIS A 122 7.66 31.73 27.89
N SER A 123 8.56 30.75 27.97
CA SER A 123 9.10 30.27 29.25
C SER A 123 10.03 31.29 29.90
N ARG A 124 9.48 32.04 30.86
CA ARG A 124 10.24 32.99 31.68
C ARG A 124 11.36 32.32 32.47
N MET A 125 11.15 31.09 32.93
CA MET A 125 12.18 30.35 33.66
C MET A 125 13.35 29.97 32.75
N PHE A 126 13.05 29.53 31.52
CA PHE A 126 14.07 29.22 30.52
C PHE A 126 14.90 30.47 30.18
N LEU A 127 14.26 31.61 29.96
CA LEU A 127 14.96 32.88 29.73
C LEU A 127 15.86 33.28 30.90
N LYS A 128 15.37 33.18 32.15
CA LYS A 128 16.18 33.45 33.34
C LYS A 128 17.39 32.51 33.47
N LEU A 129 17.23 31.25 33.11
CA LEU A 129 18.32 30.28 33.08
C LEU A 129 19.38 30.70 32.05
N LEU A 130 18.97 31.04 30.82
CA LEU A 130 19.88 31.53 29.79
C LEU A 130 20.62 32.82 30.22
N GLU A 131 19.93 33.76 30.88
CA GLU A 131 20.56 34.95 31.46
C GLU A 131 21.60 34.61 32.54
N ALA A 132 21.33 33.63 33.40
CA ALA A 132 22.26 33.21 34.44
C ALA A 132 23.52 32.57 33.83
N VAL A 133 23.35 31.67 32.86
CA VAL A 133 24.46 31.03 32.13
C VAL A 133 25.35 32.09 31.47
N LEU A 134 24.75 33.07 30.80
CA LEU A 134 25.46 34.17 30.15
C LEU A 134 26.27 35.04 31.14
N LYS A 135 25.79 35.20 32.38
CA LYS A 135 26.50 35.96 33.43
C LYS A 135 27.66 35.21 34.06
N THR A 136 27.63 33.87 34.04
CA THR A 136 28.64 33.01 34.67
C THR A 136 29.77 32.58 33.74
N GLY A 137 29.54 32.60 32.41
CA GLY A 137 30.58 32.38 31.40
C GLY A 137 31.34 33.66 31.09
#